data_AF-A0A140GRF1-F1
#
_entry.id   AF-A0A140GRF1-F1
#
_cell.length_a   1.000
_cell.length_b   1.000
_cell.length_c   1.000
_cell.angle_alpha   90.00
_cell.angle_beta   90.00
_cell.angle_gamma   90.00
#
_symmetry.space_group_name_H-M   'P 1'
#
loop_
_entity.id
_entity.type
_entity.pdbx_description
1 polymer ?
#
loop_
_entity_poly.entity_id
_entity_poly.type
_entity_poly.pdbx_seq_one_letter_code
_entity_poly.pdbx_strand_id
1 'polypeptide(L)'
;MNNDYISNLPPEINVYKGEGDITQINNISKWTSDLNIAMFFAINYSKNDAKILKGTISKEYVLEQIKNKMPVDFENVKHIDTLNLYSLTNIESKVLDFAQSKLDKYSPLINELYENNNRFDHDKEHTKRVLFLASILCHQLNIGNKKMLDDLFTAISFHDTGRINDDIDDSHGCRAIPIYREYIKPNSKITEFLIKYHCLDDNIAIDYINNKFKPDKVADVKLLYSIIKDADALDRVRFGSEFLNVNYLRNKESLNLVFLAVQLLKLDL
;
A
#
# COMPACT_ATOMS: atom_id res chain seq x y z
N MET A 1 -39.74 5.97 2.15
CA MET A 1 -38.57 6.08 1.25
C MET A 1 -37.39 5.18 1.69
N ASN A 2 -37.64 3.97 2.22
CA ASN A 2 -36.57 3.08 2.75
C ASN A 2 -36.38 1.77 1.94
N ASN A 3 -37.25 1.46 0.97
CA ASN A 3 -37.22 0.16 0.27
C ASN A 3 -36.30 0.11 -0.96
N ASP A 4 -36.00 1.23 -1.61
CA ASP A 4 -35.24 1.22 -2.88
C ASP A 4 -33.75 0.89 -2.73
N TYR A 5 -33.15 1.20 -1.57
CA TYR A 5 -31.74 0.89 -1.33
C TYR A 5 -31.52 -0.62 -1.15
N ILE A 6 -32.47 -1.27 -0.48
CA ILE A 6 -32.41 -2.69 -0.12
C ILE A 6 -32.71 -3.57 -1.35
N SER A 7 -33.67 -3.17 -2.19
CA SER A 7 -33.99 -3.90 -3.42
C SER A 7 -32.82 -3.98 -4.39
N ASN A 8 -31.94 -2.97 -4.37
CA ASN A 8 -30.79 -2.86 -5.27
C ASN A 8 -29.53 -3.62 -4.77
N LEU A 9 -29.57 -4.20 -3.57
CA LEU A 9 -28.46 -5.01 -3.08
C LEU A 9 -28.39 -6.38 -3.78
N PRO A 10 -27.18 -6.89 -4.06
CA PRO A 10 -27.01 -8.23 -4.60
C PRO A 10 -27.56 -9.29 -3.63
N PRO A 11 -27.99 -10.47 -4.13
CA PRO A 11 -28.52 -11.54 -3.27
C PRO A 11 -27.55 -11.97 -2.16
N GLU A 12 -26.25 -12.02 -2.48
CA GLU A 12 -25.18 -12.25 -1.52
C GLU A 12 -24.29 -11.01 -1.40
N ILE A 13 -23.86 -10.73 -0.17
CA ILE A 13 -23.08 -9.55 0.18
C ILE A 13 -21.76 -10.03 0.81
N ASN A 14 -20.64 -9.48 0.34
CA ASN A 14 -19.34 -9.73 0.94
C ASN A 14 -19.24 -9.04 2.30
N VAL A 15 -18.73 -9.78 3.28
CA VAL A 15 -18.45 -9.30 4.63
C VAL A 15 -17.06 -9.72 5.07
N TYR A 16 -16.49 -8.94 5.97
CA TYR A 16 -15.12 -9.02 6.44
C TYR A 16 -15.09 -8.95 7.96
N LYS A 17 -14.23 -9.74 8.59
CA LYS A 17 -13.96 -9.66 10.03
C LYS A 17 -12.46 -9.54 10.25
N GLY A 18 -12.04 -8.48 10.94
CA GLY A 18 -10.65 -8.31 11.35
C GLY A 18 -10.35 -9.10 12.60
N GLU A 19 -9.35 -9.97 12.57
CA GLU A 19 -8.92 -10.74 13.72
C GLU A 19 -7.43 -10.53 13.99
N GLY A 20 -7.16 -9.79 15.07
CA GLY A 20 -5.88 -9.72 15.76
C GLY A 20 -5.81 -10.57 17.03
N ASP A 21 -4.61 -10.78 17.56
CA ASP A 21 -4.40 -11.51 18.82
C ASP A 21 -5.26 -10.95 19.99
N ILE A 22 -5.33 -9.63 20.17
CA ILE A 22 -6.18 -9.00 21.20
C ILE A 22 -7.67 -9.14 20.85
N THR A 23 -8.04 -9.01 19.57
CA THR A 23 -9.46 -9.14 19.20
C THR A 23 -10.01 -10.53 19.43
N GLN A 24 -9.21 -11.56 19.21
CA GLN A 24 -9.60 -12.96 19.40
C GLN A 24 -9.79 -13.25 20.89
N ILE A 25 -8.87 -12.78 21.74
CA ILE A 25 -8.94 -12.96 23.19
C ILE A 25 -10.20 -12.30 23.78
N ASN A 26 -10.52 -11.07 23.34
CA ASN A 26 -11.60 -10.29 23.92
C ASN A 26 -12.93 -10.37 23.14
N ASN A 27 -12.97 -11.10 22.03
CA ASN A 27 -14.10 -11.21 21.10
C ASN A 27 -14.72 -9.85 20.72
N ILE A 28 -13.88 -8.84 20.48
CA ILE A 28 -14.33 -7.45 20.22
C ILE A 28 -14.61 -7.15 18.75
N SER A 29 -14.07 -7.94 17.82
CA SER A 29 -14.27 -7.71 16.39
C SER A 29 -15.53 -8.39 15.88
N LYS A 30 -16.26 -7.70 15.01
CA LYS A 30 -17.49 -8.17 14.38
C LYS A 30 -17.37 -8.08 12.85
N TRP A 31 -18.30 -8.70 12.13
CA TRP A 31 -18.33 -8.67 10.66
C TRP A 31 -18.80 -7.32 10.13
N THR A 32 -18.27 -6.85 9.01
CA THR A 32 -18.65 -5.60 8.35
C THR A 32 -18.58 -5.74 6.83
N SER A 33 -19.35 -4.97 6.08
CA SER A 33 -19.22 -4.89 4.62
C SER A 33 -18.09 -3.96 4.16
N ASP A 34 -17.42 -3.24 5.07
CA ASP A 34 -16.30 -2.36 4.74
C ASP A 34 -14.96 -2.99 5.13
N LEU A 35 -14.15 -3.31 4.12
CA LEU A 35 -12.83 -3.91 4.31
C LEU A 35 -11.90 -3.01 5.14
N ASN A 36 -12.02 -1.67 5.06
CA ASN A 36 -11.18 -0.77 5.87
C ASN A 36 -11.52 -0.88 7.36
N ILE A 37 -12.80 -1.03 7.70
CA ILE A 37 -13.24 -1.22 9.09
C ILE A 37 -12.71 -2.56 9.62
N ALA A 38 -12.83 -3.64 8.84
CA ALA A 38 -12.25 -4.92 9.22
C ALA A 38 -10.72 -4.81 9.39
N MET A 39 -10.03 -4.10 8.48
CA MET A 39 -8.60 -3.88 8.56
C MET A 39 -8.20 -3.11 9.82
N PHE A 40 -8.94 -2.05 10.17
CA PHE A 40 -8.76 -1.28 11.40
C PHE A 40 -8.79 -2.19 12.65
N PHE A 41 -9.78 -3.08 12.76
CA PHE A 41 -9.87 -4.01 13.89
C PHE A 41 -8.72 -5.01 13.91
N ALA A 42 -8.31 -5.51 12.75
CA ALA A 42 -7.20 -6.45 12.66
C ALA A 42 -5.89 -5.80 13.11
N ILE A 43 -5.58 -4.57 12.69
CA ILE A 43 -4.25 -3.98 12.94
C ILE A 43 -4.13 -3.25 14.28
N ASN A 44 -5.16 -2.52 14.72
CA ASN A 44 -5.07 -1.70 15.94
C ASN A 44 -5.20 -2.52 17.23
N TYR A 45 -5.69 -3.76 17.11
CA TYR A 45 -5.83 -4.71 18.20
C TYR A 45 -5.00 -5.97 17.94
N SER A 46 -3.79 -5.76 17.39
CA SER A 46 -2.79 -6.80 17.19
C SER A 46 -1.43 -6.41 17.71
N LYS A 47 -0.69 -7.38 18.25
CA LYS A 47 0.75 -7.26 18.48
C LYS A 47 1.56 -8.10 17.50
N ASN A 48 1.20 -9.38 17.34
CA ASN A 48 2.02 -10.34 16.59
C ASN A 48 1.37 -10.83 15.29
N ASP A 49 0.08 -11.14 15.35
CA ASP A 49 -0.65 -11.75 14.24
C ASP A 49 -1.96 -11.04 13.98
N ALA A 50 -2.24 -10.83 12.70
CA ALA A 50 -3.46 -10.21 12.22
C ALA A 50 -3.92 -10.90 10.93
N LYS A 51 -5.24 -11.05 10.77
CA LYS A 51 -5.86 -11.62 9.56
C LYS A 51 -7.23 -11.00 9.31
N ILE A 52 -7.68 -11.09 8.07
CA ILE A 52 -9.05 -10.75 7.67
C ILE A 52 -9.76 -12.03 7.24
N LEU A 53 -10.82 -12.38 7.96
CA LEU A 53 -11.74 -13.40 7.50
C LEU A 53 -12.67 -12.77 6.46
N LYS A 54 -12.88 -13.47 5.34
CA LYS A 54 -13.81 -13.09 4.29
C LYS A 54 -14.97 -14.08 4.31
N GLY A 55 -16.17 -13.54 4.19
CA GLY A 55 -17.39 -14.32 4.15
C GLY A 55 -18.42 -13.73 3.22
N THR A 56 -19.49 -14.49 2.97
CA THR A 56 -20.71 -13.98 2.33
C THR A 56 -21.91 -14.18 3.24
N ILE A 57 -22.90 -13.31 3.08
CA ILE A 57 -24.18 -13.39 3.78
C ILE A 57 -25.32 -13.03 2.82
N SER A 58 -26.47 -13.72 2.95
CA SER A 58 -27.67 -13.39 2.17
C SER A 58 -28.21 -12.04 2.60
N LYS A 59 -28.61 -11.20 1.63
CA LYS A 59 -29.18 -9.87 1.88
C LYS A 59 -30.39 -9.89 2.82
N GLU A 60 -31.12 -11.00 2.87
CA GLU A 60 -32.28 -11.19 3.75
C GLU A 60 -31.93 -11.08 5.24
N TYR A 61 -30.68 -11.39 5.61
CA TYR A 61 -30.20 -11.30 6.99
C TYR A 61 -29.65 -9.91 7.37
N VAL A 62 -29.60 -8.94 6.44
CA VAL A 62 -28.81 -7.70 6.62
C VAL A 62 -29.62 -6.40 6.39
N LEU A 63 -30.95 -6.49 6.33
CA LEU A 63 -31.81 -5.47 5.70
C LEU A 63 -31.76 -4.06 6.34
N GLU A 64 -31.36 -3.88 7.61
CA GLU A 64 -31.35 -2.56 8.26
C GLU A 64 -29.93 -1.96 8.48
N GLN A 65 -28.87 -2.78 8.43
CA GLN A 65 -27.56 -2.43 9.02
C GLN A 65 -26.48 -1.97 8.02
N ILE A 66 -26.65 -2.24 6.72
CA ILE A 66 -25.65 -1.88 5.69
C ILE A 66 -25.53 -0.37 5.45
N LYS A 67 -26.59 0.42 5.74
CA LYS A 67 -26.54 1.87 5.53
C LYS A 67 -25.39 2.55 6.30
N ASN A 68 -24.99 1.99 7.44
CA ASN A 68 -23.99 2.61 8.31
C ASN A 68 -22.63 1.88 8.32
N LYS A 69 -22.47 0.78 7.55
CA LYS A 69 -21.23 -0.04 7.49
C LYS A 69 -20.72 -0.54 8.85
N MET A 70 -21.57 -0.52 9.88
CA MET A 70 -21.14 -0.81 11.24
C MET A 70 -20.82 -2.30 11.41
N PRO A 71 -19.86 -2.65 12.29
CA PRO A 71 -19.60 -4.04 12.65
C PRO A 71 -20.83 -4.68 13.33
N VAL A 72 -21.24 -5.85 12.84
CA VAL A 72 -22.40 -6.61 13.31
C VAL A 72 -22.01 -8.08 13.52
N ASP A 73 -22.61 -8.70 14.53
CA ASP A 73 -22.49 -10.14 14.70
C ASP A 73 -23.48 -10.84 13.77
N PHE A 74 -22.94 -11.58 12.80
CA PHE A 74 -23.74 -12.29 11.82
C PHE A 74 -23.60 -13.79 12.08
N GLU A 75 -24.70 -14.41 12.52
CA GLU A 75 -24.72 -15.86 12.80
C GLU A 75 -24.66 -16.71 11.53
N ASN A 76 -25.05 -16.14 10.37
CA ASN A 76 -25.21 -16.86 9.10
C ASN A 76 -24.13 -16.50 8.06
N VAL A 77 -22.94 -16.07 8.49
CA VAL A 77 -21.84 -15.83 7.56
C VAL A 77 -21.26 -17.15 7.08
N LYS A 78 -21.25 -17.34 5.76
CA LYS A 78 -20.47 -18.39 5.13
C LYS A 78 -19.03 -17.92 4.96
N HIS A 79 -18.10 -18.46 5.73
CA HIS A 79 -16.67 -18.21 5.54
C HIS A 79 -16.25 -18.72 4.15
N ILE A 80 -15.52 -17.89 3.39
CA ILE A 80 -15.03 -18.23 2.06
C ILE A 80 -13.50 -18.23 1.94
N ASP A 81 -12.80 -17.35 2.66
CA ASP A 81 -11.36 -17.15 2.50
C ASP A 81 -10.76 -16.42 3.72
N THR A 82 -9.46 -16.54 3.91
CA THR A 82 -8.70 -15.83 4.94
C THR A 82 -7.52 -15.12 4.31
N LEU A 83 -7.46 -13.80 4.48
CA LEU A 83 -6.29 -12.99 4.16
C LEU A 83 -5.41 -12.86 5.40
N ASN A 84 -4.25 -13.52 5.39
CA ASN A 84 -3.25 -13.35 6.45
C ASN A 84 -2.45 -12.07 6.23
N LEU A 85 -2.28 -11.25 7.27
CA LEU A 85 -1.47 -10.05 7.21
C LEU A 85 -0.05 -10.40 7.68
N TYR A 86 0.94 -10.03 6.88
CA TYR A 86 2.32 -10.16 7.25
C TYR A 86 2.65 -9.25 8.42
N SER A 87 3.49 -9.78 9.30
CA SER A 87 4.09 -9.11 10.45
C SER A 87 5.58 -9.40 10.47
N LEU A 88 6.34 -8.63 11.25
CA LEU A 88 7.77 -8.86 11.48
C LEU A 88 8.07 -10.26 12.03
N THR A 89 7.08 -10.92 12.67
CA THR A 89 7.26 -12.25 13.27
C THR A 89 6.88 -13.39 12.35
N ASN A 90 6.06 -13.16 11.32
CA ASN A 90 5.53 -14.22 10.46
C ASN A 90 6.04 -14.17 9.01
N ILE A 91 6.62 -13.04 8.58
CA ILE A 91 7.22 -12.93 7.26
C ILE A 91 8.54 -13.71 7.21
N GLU A 92 8.79 -14.39 6.08
CA GLU A 92 10.00 -15.19 5.91
C GLU A 92 11.28 -14.34 6.03
N SER A 93 12.27 -14.79 6.80
CA SER A 93 13.49 -14.02 7.11
C SER A 93 14.24 -13.58 5.85
N LYS A 94 14.34 -14.45 4.84
CA LYS A 94 14.99 -14.11 3.55
C LYS A 94 14.35 -12.91 2.83
N VAL A 95 13.06 -12.66 3.08
CA VAL A 95 12.32 -11.54 2.49
C VAL A 95 12.68 -10.24 3.21
N LEU A 96 12.80 -10.30 4.54
CA LEU A 96 13.33 -9.20 5.35
C LEU A 96 14.79 -8.91 4.99
N ASP A 97 15.62 -9.94 4.86
CA ASP A 97 17.03 -9.80 4.46
C ASP A 97 17.15 -9.14 3.07
N PHE A 98 16.27 -9.53 2.14
CA PHE A 98 16.20 -8.89 0.83
C PHE A 98 15.84 -7.41 0.96
N ALA A 99 14.78 -7.07 1.70
CA ALA A 99 14.35 -5.69 1.91
C ALA A 99 15.42 -4.84 2.60
N GLN A 100 16.04 -5.37 3.65
CA GLN A 100 17.16 -4.73 4.35
C GLN A 100 18.34 -4.49 3.42
N SER A 101 18.69 -5.46 2.56
CA SER A 101 19.78 -5.28 1.59
C SER A 101 19.53 -4.14 0.59
N LYS A 102 18.26 -3.85 0.28
CA LYS A 102 17.89 -2.70 -0.56
C LYS A 102 17.95 -1.42 0.22
N LEU A 103 17.44 -1.43 1.45
CA LEU A 103 17.55 -0.29 2.36
C LEU A 103 19.02 0.12 2.53
N ASP A 104 19.91 -0.81 2.88
CA ASP A 104 21.34 -0.54 3.04
C ASP A 104 21.98 0.04 1.77
N LYS A 105 21.58 -0.45 0.58
CA LYS A 105 22.10 0.01 -0.71
C LYS A 105 21.67 1.45 -1.04
N TYR A 106 20.42 1.81 -0.76
CA TYR A 106 19.82 3.08 -1.21
C TYR A 106 19.74 4.15 -0.12
N SER A 107 19.86 3.79 1.16
CA SER A 107 19.84 4.74 2.28
C SER A 107 20.90 5.84 2.18
N PRO A 108 22.15 5.59 1.74
CA PRO A 108 23.12 6.67 1.55
C PRO A 108 22.64 7.75 0.56
N LEU A 109 22.04 7.33 -0.55
CA LEU A 109 21.46 8.23 -1.55
C LEU A 109 20.25 8.97 -0.98
N ILE A 110 19.36 8.28 -0.27
CA ILE A 110 18.20 8.91 0.37
C ILE A 110 18.67 9.96 1.39
N ASN A 111 19.60 9.63 2.27
CA ASN A 111 20.10 10.56 3.27
C ASN A 111 20.70 11.82 2.60
N GLU A 112 21.58 11.62 1.61
CA GLU A 112 22.17 12.74 0.85
C GLU A 112 21.10 13.63 0.20
N LEU A 113 20.09 13.04 -0.45
CA LEU A 113 19.04 13.81 -1.12
C LEU A 113 18.21 14.64 -0.15
N TYR A 114 17.85 14.11 1.02
CA TYR A 114 16.97 14.82 1.94
C TYR A 114 17.74 15.80 2.85
N GLU A 115 19.01 15.53 3.17
CA GLU A 115 19.90 16.48 3.86
C GLU A 115 20.21 17.71 2.98
N ASN A 116 20.57 17.49 1.71
CA ASN A 116 20.97 18.58 0.81
C ASN A 116 19.83 19.49 0.38
N ASN A 117 18.58 19.03 0.46
CA ASN A 117 17.41 19.78 -0.02
C ASN A 117 16.64 20.53 1.08
N ASN A 118 17.16 20.62 2.32
CA ASN A 118 16.48 21.25 3.47
C ASN A 118 15.03 20.77 3.65
N ARG A 119 14.79 19.47 3.44
CA ARG A 119 13.47 18.87 3.55
C ARG A 119 13.25 18.39 4.97
N PHE A 120 11.99 18.40 5.42
CA PHE A 120 11.64 18.01 6.78
C PHE A 120 12.14 16.58 7.07
N ASP A 121 12.66 16.36 8.28
CA ASP A 121 13.25 15.07 8.69
C ASP A 121 12.29 13.87 8.53
N HIS A 122 10.97 14.11 8.46
CA HIS A 122 9.95 13.08 8.28
C HIS A 122 9.91 12.49 6.86
N ASP A 123 10.46 13.16 5.85
CA ASP A 123 10.36 12.73 4.45
C ASP A 123 11.36 11.61 4.09
N LYS A 124 12.52 11.57 4.76
CA LYS A 124 13.53 10.52 4.53
C LYS A 124 13.09 9.18 5.11
N GLU A 125 12.52 9.18 6.31
CA GLU A 125 12.01 7.97 6.96
C GLU A 125 10.79 7.41 6.23
N HIS A 126 9.93 8.30 5.71
CA HIS A 126 8.89 7.90 4.76
C HIS A 126 9.49 7.18 3.55
N THR A 127 10.46 7.78 2.88
CA THR A 127 11.09 7.21 1.68
C THR A 127 11.74 5.84 1.95
N LYS A 128 12.39 5.68 3.11
CA LYS A 128 12.96 4.39 3.56
C LYS A 128 11.88 3.32 3.79
N ARG A 129 10.76 3.67 4.45
CA ARG A 129 9.63 2.74 4.64
C ARG A 129 9.00 2.34 3.31
N VAL A 130 8.81 3.29 2.39
CA VAL A 130 8.33 3.00 1.01
C VAL A 130 9.30 2.07 0.29
N LEU A 131 10.61 2.30 0.38
CA LEU A 131 11.62 1.43 -0.20
C LEU A 131 11.56 0.00 0.37
N PHE A 132 11.41 -0.11 1.70
CA PHE A 132 11.32 -1.40 2.38
C PHE A 132 10.06 -2.18 1.95
N LEU A 133 8.89 -1.52 1.97
CA LEU A 133 7.62 -2.10 1.54
C LEU A 133 7.64 -2.50 0.05
N ALA A 134 8.17 -1.64 -0.83
CA ALA A 134 8.33 -1.94 -2.24
C ALA A 134 9.27 -3.13 -2.48
N SER A 135 10.31 -3.28 -1.67
CA SER A 135 11.23 -4.42 -1.75
C SER A 135 10.52 -5.73 -1.43
N ILE A 136 9.67 -5.74 -0.40
CA ILE A 136 8.86 -6.91 -0.06
C ILE A 136 7.85 -7.21 -1.17
N LEU A 137 7.17 -6.20 -1.70
CA LEU A 137 6.25 -6.36 -2.85
C LEU A 137 6.97 -6.96 -4.06
N CYS A 138 8.17 -6.48 -4.40
CA CYS A 138 8.96 -7.04 -5.49
C CYS A 138 9.27 -8.52 -5.28
N HIS A 139 9.58 -8.93 -4.04
CA HIS A 139 9.80 -10.33 -3.73
C HIS A 139 8.50 -11.16 -3.89
N GLN A 140 7.37 -10.69 -3.36
CA GLN A 140 6.07 -11.37 -3.46
C GLN A 140 5.59 -11.50 -4.92
N LEU A 141 5.87 -10.49 -5.74
CA LEU A 141 5.54 -10.44 -7.17
C LEU A 141 6.61 -11.10 -8.05
N ASN A 142 7.62 -11.75 -7.46
CA ASN A 142 8.70 -12.46 -8.14
C ASN A 142 9.50 -11.61 -9.15
N ILE A 143 9.74 -10.34 -8.84
CA ILE A 143 10.54 -9.45 -9.70
C ILE A 143 12.03 -9.73 -9.50
N GLY A 144 12.58 -10.57 -10.38
CA GLY A 144 14.01 -10.90 -10.41
C GLY A 144 14.86 -10.01 -11.33
N ASN A 145 14.23 -9.18 -12.17
CA ASN A 145 14.95 -8.35 -13.14
C ASN A 145 15.69 -7.21 -12.45
N LYS A 146 17.03 -7.29 -12.40
CA LYS A 146 17.89 -6.30 -11.73
C LYS A 146 17.68 -4.87 -12.22
N LYS A 147 17.47 -4.67 -13.53
CA LYS A 147 17.27 -3.33 -14.09
C LYS A 147 15.92 -2.73 -13.67
N MET A 148 14.87 -3.55 -13.60
CA MET A 148 13.57 -3.12 -13.09
C MET A 148 13.62 -2.76 -11.60
N LEU A 149 14.31 -3.56 -10.80
CA LEU A 149 14.54 -3.27 -9.38
C LEU A 149 15.33 -1.96 -9.21
N ASP A 150 16.41 -1.79 -9.96
CA ASP A 150 17.19 -0.55 -9.91
C ASP A 150 16.35 0.66 -10.35
N ASP A 151 15.54 0.54 -11.40
CA ASP A 151 14.66 1.63 -11.86
C ASP A 151 13.65 2.05 -10.80
N LEU A 152 13.03 1.08 -10.12
CA LEU A 152 12.03 1.30 -9.08
C LEU A 152 12.64 1.90 -7.82
N PHE A 153 13.71 1.31 -7.30
CA PHE A 153 14.30 1.76 -6.05
C PHE A 153 14.97 3.12 -6.20
N THR A 154 15.59 3.40 -7.36
CA THR A 154 16.00 4.76 -7.69
C THR A 154 14.78 5.69 -7.77
N ALA A 155 13.67 5.30 -8.40
CA ALA A 155 12.48 6.16 -8.43
C ALA A 155 11.97 6.50 -7.03
N ILE A 156 11.91 5.52 -6.13
CA ILE A 156 11.49 5.71 -4.74
C ILE A 156 12.42 6.70 -4.03
N SER A 157 13.74 6.60 -4.19
CA SER A 157 14.67 7.56 -3.56
C SER A 157 14.43 9.02 -3.94
N PHE A 158 13.81 9.29 -5.10
CA PHE A 158 13.58 10.64 -5.61
C PHE A 158 12.11 11.08 -5.59
N HIS A 159 11.12 10.19 -5.41
CA HIS A 159 9.72 10.48 -5.73
C HIS A 159 9.17 11.74 -5.02
N ASP A 160 9.54 11.90 -3.74
CA ASP A 160 9.11 13.03 -2.89
C ASP A 160 10.12 14.17 -2.80
N THR A 161 11.24 14.09 -3.53
CA THR A 161 12.24 15.17 -3.61
C THR A 161 11.73 16.41 -4.35
N GLY A 162 10.47 16.44 -4.80
CA GLY A 162 9.82 17.62 -5.34
C GLY A 162 8.86 18.32 -4.38
N ARG A 163 8.53 17.74 -3.21
CA ARG A 163 7.61 18.33 -2.22
C ARG A 163 8.08 19.68 -1.72
N ILE A 164 7.13 20.54 -1.38
CA ILE A 164 7.38 21.87 -0.78
C ILE A 164 6.64 22.06 0.55
N ASN A 165 5.67 21.19 0.84
CA ASN A 165 4.90 21.09 2.07
C ASN A 165 4.26 19.69 2.17
N ASP A 166 3.51 19.45 3.24
CA ASP A 166 2.84 18.17 3.54
C ASP A 166 1.43 18.05 2.91
N ASP A 167 1.00 19.04 2.13
CA ASP A 167 -0.33 19.07 1.53
C ASP A 167 -0.44 18.14 0.30
N ILE A 168 -1.68 17.99 -0.19
CA ILE A 168 -1.94 17.32 -1.47
C ILE A 168 -1.33 18.17 -2.58
N ASP A 169 -0.45 17.55 -3.36
CA ASP A 169 0.28 18.20 -4.43
C ASP A 169 0.48 17.24 -5.60
N ASP A 170 -0.22 17.43 -6.71
CA ASP A 170 -0.12 16.56 -7.88
C ASP A 170 1.10 16.90 -8.77
N SER A 171 1.91 17.89 -8.37
CA SER A 171 3.01 18.43 -9.17
C SER A 171 4.40 18.16 -8.58
N HIS A 172 4.51 17.62 -7.36
CA HIS A 172 5.81 17.32 -6.75
C HIS A 172 6.61 16.29 -7.56
N GLY A 173 5.99 15.26 -8.12
CA GLY A 173 6.66 14.32 -9.01
C GLY A 173 7.31 15.01 -10.22
N CYS A 174 6.66 16.04 -10.79
CA CYS A 174 7.25 16.82 -11.88
C CYS A 174 8.46 17.64 -11.44
N ARG A 175 8.41 18.23 -10.23
CA ARG A 175 9.51 19.03 -9.67
C ARG A 175 10.70 18.19 -9.22
N ALA A 176 10.51 16.92 -8.92
CA ALA A 176 11.59 15.98 -8.61
C ALA A 176 12.45 15.62 -9.85
N ILE A 177 11.91 15.77 -11.08
CA ILE A 177 12.62 15.36 -12.30
C ILE A 177 13.95 16.11 -12.51
N PRO A 178 14.02 17.45 -12.46
CA PRO A 178 15.31 18.15 -12.57
C PRO A 178 16.37 17.64 -11.59
N ILE A 179 16.00 17.38 -10.33
CA ILE A 179 16.90 16.86 -9.29
C ILE A 179 17.42 15.47 -9.69
N TYR A 180 16.52 14.55 -10.06
CA TYR A 180 16.89 13.23 -10.56
C TYR A 180 17.88 13.30 -11.74
N ARG A 181 17.63 14.18 -12.71
CA ARG A 181 18.47 14.31 -13.92
C ARG A 181 19.85 14.88 -13.63
N GLU A 182 19.99 15.65 -12.56
CA GLU A 182 21.27 16.18 -12.12
C GLU A 182 22.12 15.11 -11.45
N TYR A 183 21.51 14.34 -10.53
CA TYR A 183 22.18 13.32 -9.71
C TYR A 183 22.52 12.04 -10.48
N ILE A 184 21.61 11.54 -11.34
CA ILE A 184 21.75 10.21 -11.96
C ILE A 184 21.94 10.33 -13.47
N LYS A 185 23.10 9.88 -13.96
CA LYS A 185 23.44 9.82 -15.39
C LYS A 185 24.08 8.47 -15.74
N PRO A 186 23.71 7.83 -16.88
CA PRO A 186 22.62 8.20 -17.77
C PRO A 186 21.24 7.96 -17.14
N ASN A 187 20.26 8.76 -17.56
CA ASN A 187 18.93 8.76 -16.98
C ASN A 187 18.06 7.63 -17.54
N SER A 188 17.18 7.06 -16.71
CA SER A 188 16.22 6.03 -17.10
C SER A 188 14.84 6.62 -17.34
N LYS A 189 14.27 6.38 -18.53
CA LYS A 189 12.90 6.81 -18.87
C LYS A 189 11.84 6.17 -17.96
N ILE A 190 12.10 4.97 -17.45
CA ILE A 190 11.19 4.27 -16.52
C ILE A 190 11.24 4.97 -15.17
N THR A 191 12.43 5.22 -14.62
CA THR A 191 12.60 5.95 -13.36
C THR A 191 11.98 7.35 -13.43
N GLU A 192 12.23 8.13 -14.49
CA GLU A 192 11.59 9.43 -14.68
C GLU A 192 10.06 9.34 -14.71
N PHE A 193 9.52 8.31 -15.37
CA PHE A 193 8.07 8.10 -15.40
C PHE A 193 7.52 7.80 -14.01
N LEU A 194 8.14 6.87 -13.26
CA LEU A 194 7.69 6.50 -11.91
C LEU A 194 7.71 7.71 -10.97
N ILE A 195 8.82 8.46 -10.95
CA ILE A 195 8.93 9.70 -10.16
C ILE A 195 7.84 10.70 -10.55
N LYS A 196 7.64 10.95 -11.83
CA LYS A 196 6.71 11.99 -12.29
C LYS A 196 5.25 11.65 -12.05
N TYR A 197 4.85 10.39 -12.26
CA TYR A 197 3.44 10.00 -12.35
C TYR A 197 2.91 9.32 -11.08
N HIS A 198 3.73 9.00 -10.08
CA HIS A 198 3.24 8.37 -8.85
C HIS A 198 2.22 9.27 -8.10
N CYS A 199 2.40 10.59 -8.15
CA CYS A 199 1.51 11.56 -7.51
C CYS A 199 0.24 11.89 -8.31
N LEU A 200 0.04 11.27 -9.48
CA LEU A 200 -1.09 11.54 -10.37
C LEU A 200 -2.15 10.43 -10.30
N ASP A 201 -3.35 10.77 -10.78
CA ASP A 201 -4.43 9.80 -11.01
C ASP A 201 -3.98 8.67 -11.94
N ASP A 202 -4.46 7.46 -11.64
CA ASP A 202 -4.05 6.25 -12.35
C ASP A 202 -4.39 6.32 -13.84
N ASN A 203 -5.52 6.95 -14.23
CA ASN A 203 -5.90 7.03 -15.64
C ASN A 203 -4.85 7.81 -16.45
N ILE A 204 -4.34 8.91 -15.89
CA ILE A 204 -3.30 9.73 -16.53
C ILE A 204 -2.01 8.92 -16.73
N ALA A 205 -1.59 8.19 -15.69
CA ALA A 205 -0.38 7.39 -15.74
C ALA A 205 -0.52 6.20 -16.71
N ILE A 206 -1.65 5.48 -16.67
CA ILE A 206 -1.92 4.32 -17.54
C ILE A 206 -2.01 4.76 -19.01
N ASP A 207 -2.67 5.87 -19.30
CA ASP A 207 -2.73 6.44 -20.65
C ASP A 207 -1.34 6.81 -21.15
N TYR A 208 -0.51 7.43 -20.31
CA TYR A 208 0.87 7.73 -20.69
C TYR A 208 1.66 6.45 -20.98
N ILE A 209 1.53 5.41 -20.15
CA ILE A 209 2.25 4.15 -20.35
C ILE A 209 1.89 3.54 -21.70
N ASN A 210 0.59 3.41 -22.00
CA ASN A 210 0.10 2.80 -23.23
C ASN A 210 0.55 3.55 -24.49
N ASN A 211 0.69 4.88 -24.41
CA ASN A 211 1.00 5.72 -25.56
C ASN A 211 2.48 6.02 -25.76
N LYS A 212 3.31 5.95 -24.71
CA LYS A 212 4.72 6.42 -24.75
C LYS A 212 5.77 5.34 -24.57
N PHE A 213 5.43 4.20 -23.94
CA PHE A 213 6.35 3.08 -23.84
C PHE A 213 6.17 2.10 -24.99
N LYS A 214 7.23 1.36 -25.32
CA LYS A 214 7.15 0.30 -26.32
C LYS A 214 6.23 -0.83 -25.81
N PRO A 215 5.46 -1.50 -26.70
CA PRO A 215 4.52 -2.55 -26.29
C PRO A 215 5.12 -3.64 -25.39
N ASP A 216 6.37 -4.04 -25.63
CA ASP A 216 7.10 -5.04 -24.85
C ASP A 216 7.51 -4.57 -23.45
N LYS A 217 7.35 -3.28 -23.15
CA LYS A 217 7.64 -2.67 -21.84
C LYS A 217 6.41 -2.24 -21.07
N VAL A 218 5.23 -2.19 -21.70
CA VAL A 218 4.01 -1.70 -21.06
C VAL A 218 3.67 -2.50 -19.79
N ALA A 219 3.76 -3.82 -19.84
CA ALA A 219 3.46 -4.67 -18.68
C ALA A 219 4.44 -4.42 -17.52
N ASP A 220 5.74 -4.42 -17.80
CA ASP A 220 6.81 -4.14 -16.83
C ASP A 220 6.59 -2.78 -16.15
N VAL A 221 6.34 -1.73 -16.93
CA VAL A 221 6.18 -0.36 -16.41
C VAL A 221 4.90 -0.23 -15.58
N LYS A 222 3.79 -0.87 -15.99
CA LYS A 222 2.55 -0.91 -15.18
C LYS A 222 2.77 -1.61 -13.85
N LEU A 223 3.54 -2.70 -13.84
CA LEU A 223 3.88 -3.43 -12.61
C LEU A 223 4.74 -2.57 -11.67
N LEU A 224 5.78 -1.92 -12.17
CA LEU A 224 6.59 -1.03 -11.32
C LEU A 224 5.79 0.17 -10.80
N TYR A 225 4.90 0.70 -11.64
CA TYR A 225 3.99 1.78 -11.25
C TYR A 225 3.02 1.35 -10.14
N SER A 226 2.44 0.15 -10.24
CA SER A 226 1.54 -0.34 -9.19
C SER A 226 2.27 -0.53 -7.86
N ILE A 227 3.52 -1.00 -7.89
CA ILE A 227 4.33 -1.23 -6.69
C ILE A 227 4.70 0.07 -5.98
N ILE A 228 5.20 1.08 -6.71
CA ILE A 228 5.56 2.36 -6.07
C ILE A 228 4.34 3.04 -5.45
N LYS A 229 3.19 3.04 -6.16
CA LYS A 229 1.94 3.62 -5.67
C LYS A 229 1.41 2.90 -4.44
N ASP A 230 1.45 1.57 -4.44
CA ASP A 230 0.97 0.79 -3.30
C ASP A 230 1.91 0.91 -2.09
N ALA A 231 3.23 0.90 -2.30
CA ALA A 231 4.20 1.08 -1.23
C ALA A 231 4.09 2.48 -0.58
N ASP A 232 3.92 3.53 -1.39
CA ASP A 232 3.65 4.89 -0.92
C ASP A 232 2.32 4.97 -0.15
N ALA A 233 1.25 4.39 -0.71
CA ALA A 233 -0.06 4.34 -0.07
C ALA A 233 -0.03 3.58 1.26
N LEU A 234 0.68 2.45 1.34
CA LEU A 234 0.84 1.66 2.56
C LEU A 234 1.47 2.48 3.68
N ASP A 235 2.43 3.36 3.38
CA ASP A 235 3.06 4.21 4.40
C ASP A 235 2.14 5.32 4.93
N ARG A 236 0.96 5.53 4.34
CA ARG A 236 -0.04 6.48 4.88
C ARG A 236 -0.53 6.11 6.28
N VAL A 237 -0.34 4.85 6.70
CA VAL A 237 -0.59 4.43 8.09
C VAL A 237 0.20 5.27 9.11
N ARG A 238 1.28 5.96 8.69
CA ARG A 238 2.01 6.92 9.53
C ARG A 238 1.14 8.07 10.07
N PHE A 239 0.06 8.40 9.36
CA PHE A 239 -0.90 9.43 9.78
C PHE A 239 -2.06 8.86 10.61
N GLY A 240 -2.10 7.53 10.80
CA GLY A 240 -3.24 6.80 11.35
C GLY A 240 -3.74 5.76 10.35
N SER A 241 -4.16 4.61 10.85
CA SER A 241 -4.66 3.49 10.02
C SER A 241 -5.81 3.86 9.08
N GLU A 242 -6.62 4.84 9.46
CA GLU A 242 -7.77 5.37 8.73
C GLU A 242 -7.39 6.19 7.48
N PHE A 243 -6.13 6.63 7.39
CA PHE A 243 -5.61 7.38 6.23
C PHE A 243 -5.19 6.48 5.07
N LEU A 244 -5.11 5.17 5.30
CA LEU A 244 -4.97 4.16 4.26
C LEU A 244 -6.36 3.64 3.88
N ASN A 245 -6.78 3.87 2.65
CA ASN A 245 -7.93 3.18 2.08
C ASN A 245 -7.45 2.01 1.22
N VAL A 246 -7.59 0.79 1.76
CA VAL A 246 -7.04 -0.43 1.16
C VAL A 246 -7.69 -0.80 -0.18
N ASN A 247 -8.84 -0.22 -0.51
CA ASN A 247 -9.50 -0.44 -1.82
C ASN A 247 -8.75 0.23 -2.98
N TYR A 248 -7.82 1.15 -2.70
CA TYR A 248 -6.97 1.80 -3.70
C TYR A 248 -5.63 1.10 -3.92
N LEU A 249 -5.37 -0.01 -3.22
CA LEU A 249 -4.19 -0.83 -3.47
C LEU A 249 -4.40 -1.63 -4.77
N ARG A 250 -3.40 -1.63 -5.64
CA ARG A 250 -3.45 -2.19 -6.99
C ARG A 250 -3.10 -3.67 -7.03
N ASN A 251 -2.20 -4.09 -6.13
CA ASN A 251 -1.77 -5.48 -6.04
C ASN A 251 -2.45 -6.14 -4.84
N LYS A 252 -2.93 -7.38 -5.02
CA LYS A 252 -3.54 -8.15 -3.93
C LYS A 252 -2.55 -8.42 -2.79
N GLU A 253 -1.27 -8.59 -3.14
CA GLU A 253 -0.14 -8.81 -2.24
C GLU A 253 0.09 -7.60 -1.31
N SER A 254 -0.28 -6.38 -1.75
CA SER A 254 -0.19 -5.17 -0.93
C SER A 254 -1.12 -5.23 0.28
N LEU A 255 -2.26 -5.92 0.17
CA LEU A 255 -3.18 -6.11 1.29
C LEU A 255 -2.52 -6.89 2.43
N ASN A 256 -1.66 -7.86 2.12
CA ASN A 256 -0.93 -8.62 3.13
C ASN A 256 0.03 -7.74 3.93
N LEU A 257 0.49 -6.59 3.41
CA LEU A 257 1.52 -5.77 4.05
C LEU A 257 0.99 -4.70 4.99
N VAL A 258 -0.33 -4.53 5.10
CA VAL A 258 -0.90 -3.41 5.89
C VAL A 258 -0.50 -3.48 7.36
N PHE A 259 -0.50 -4.67 7.97
CA PHE A 259 -0.07 -4.80 9.37
C PHE A 259 1.43 -4.59 9.53
N LEU A 260 2.24 -5.12 8.61
CA LEU A 260 3.69 -4.88 8.59
C LEU A 260 4.00 -3.38 8.47
N ALA A 261 3.31 -2.64 7.61
CA ALA A 261 3.49 -1.20 7.46
C ALA A 261 3.30 -0.45 8.79
N VAL A 262 2.30 -0.83 9.60
CA VAL A 262 2.09 -0.28 10.95
C VAL A 262 3.24 -0.64 11.90
N GLN A 263 3.78 -1.85 11.81
CA GLN A 263 4.91 -2.27 12.66
C GLN A 263 6.21 -1.55 12.29
N LEU A 264 6.43 -1.25 11.00
CA LEU A 264 7.61 -0.50 10.54
C LEU A 264 7.68 0.92 11.12
N LEU A 265 6.56 1.53 11.51
CA LEU A 265 6.55 2.84 12.19
C LEU A 265 7.27 2.83 13.55
N LYS A 266 7.50 1.65 14.12
CA LYS A 266 8.15 1.46 15.42
C LYS A 266 9.64 1.15 15.30
N LEU A 267 10.16 1.11 14.07
CA LEU A 267 11.56 0.83 13.77
C LEU A 267 12.23 2.10 13.26
N ASP A 268 13.49 2.28 13.66
CA ASP A 268 14.38 3.24 13.01
C ASP A 268 15.02 2.53 11.80
N LEU A 269 14.73 3.02 10.59
CA LEU A 269 15.20 2.43 9.32
C LEU A 269 16.40 3.17 8.73
#